data_AF-A0A4Q5VIH0-F1
#
_entry.id   AF-A0A4Q5VIH0-F1
#
_cell.length_a   1.000
_cell.length_b   1.000
_cell.length_c   1.000
_cell.angle_alpha   90.00
_cell.angle_beta   90.00
_cell.angle_gamma   90.00
#
_symmetry.space_group_name_H-M   'P 1'
#
loop_
_entity.id
_entity.type
_entity.pdbx_description
1 polymer ?
#
loop_
_entity_poly.entity_id
_entity_poly.type
_entity_poly.pdbx_seq_one_letter_code
_entity_poly.pdbx_strand_id
1 'polypeptide(L)'
;MGYAGGSKHGFFIQLKKKVLAIQNDKPKATKQKKRKPTPKKSSNTISLVLTKELHERLNAKALKMEFKSTKGKYSLYDHIIGLGAQPNSVDDLVIAMSIAYSWMPTMLDVYASDKKALKKLLPVIRKLGAIKNIEQFEKQEGSIEEWLVALVQAINHSVVGVSKTLHIFFPKTIPIIDSRLLKAWTNIFAGHYKKEPQLKLPSTVPQNSQRFVRVYMQYWKLLLYWDKNIGSKDMRKLEKPLYWIGKS
;
A
#
# COMPACT_ATOMS: atom_id res chain seq x y z
N MET A 1 64.84 22.08 22.91
CA MET A 1 63.40 22.10 23.24
C MET A 1 62.94 20.69 23.57
N GLY A 2 62.75 20.39 24.87
CA GLY A 2 62.30 19.10 25.34
C GLY A 2 60.79 19.11 25.59
N TYR A 3 60.11 17.99 25.33
CA TYR A 3 58.75 17.74 25.79
C TYR A 3 58.67 16.40 26.52
N ALA A 4 58.10 16.48 27.71
CA ALA A 4 58.04 15.48 28.75
C ALA A 4 56.99 14.37 28.47
N GLY A 5 57.31 13.16 28.91
CA GLY A 5 56.40 12.02 28.95
C GLY A 5 55.33 12.17 30.02
N GLY A 6 54.06 12.11 29.61
CA GLY A 6 52.89 12.01 30.47
C GLY A 6 52.43 10.56 30.66
N SER A 7 52.43 10.12 31.92
CA SER A 7 52.13 8.77 32.40
C SER A 7 50.73 8.24 32.04
N LYS A 8 50.67 7.08 31.37
CA LYS A 8 49.44 6.31 31.04
C LYS A 8 48.80 5.58 32.24
N HIS A 9 49.29 5.78 33.47
CA HIS A 9 48.82 5.03 34.65
C HIS A 9 47.58 5.63 35.35
N GLY A 10 47.24 6.91 35.13
CA GLY A 10 46.10 7.55 35.80
C GLY A 10 44.72 7.17 35.25
N PHE A 11 44.64 6.85 33.95
CA PHE A 11 43.36 6.64 33.27
C PHE A 11 42.72 5.28 33.60
N PHE A 12 43.55 4.24 33.81
CA PHE A 12 43.06 2.90 34.12
C PHE A 12 42.51 2.75 35.54
N ILE A 13 42.96 3.57 36.50
CA ILE A 13 42.46 3.53 37.88
C ILE A 13 41.07 4.18 37.99
N GLN A 14 40.80 5.24 37.22
CA GLN A 14 39.47 5.85 37.19
C GLN A 14 38.42 4.95 36.52
N LEU A 15 38.79 4.17 35.50
CA LEU A 15 37.85 3.25 34.86
C LEU A 15 37.45 2.09 35.78
N LYS A 16 38.39 1.52 36.56
CA LYS A 16 38.08 0.43 37.50
C LYS A 16 37.13 0.85 38.63
N LYS A 17 37.23 2.09 39.13
CA LYS A 17 36.31 2.59 40.17
C LYS A 17 34.88 2.80 39.64
N LYS A 18 34.70 3.20 38.38
CA LYS A 18 33.36 3.33 37.78
C LYS A 18 32.69 1.98 37.48
N VAL A 19 33.45 0.96 37.10
CA VAL A 19 32.90 -0.38 36.81
C VAL A 19 32.45 -1.10 38.08
N LEU A 20 33.18 -0.95 39.20
CA LEU A 20 32.81 -1.53 40.50
C LEU A 20 31.58 -0.88 41.15
N ALA A 21 31.27 0.38 40.80
CA ALA A 21 30.06 1.06 41.29
C ALA A 21 28.77 0.60 40.58
N ILE A 22 28.87 0.01 39.38
CA ILE A 22 27.71 -0.44 38.60
C ILE A 22 27.25 -1.85 39.00
N GLN A 23 28.11 -2.63 39.68
CA GLN A 23 27.80 -4.03 40.04
C GLN A 23 27.04 -4.22 41.37
N ASN A 24 26.73 -3.14 42.11
CA ASN A 24 26.05 -3.24 43.42
C ASN A 24 24.60 -2.72 43.46
N ASP A 25 24.02 -2.31 42.32
CA ASP A 25 22.61 -1.95 42.26
C ASP A 25 21.74 -3.19 41.96
N LYS A 26 21.26 -3.84 43.02
CA LYS A 26 20.19 -4.85 42.92
C LYS A 26 18.92 -4.18 42.36
N PRO A 27 18.29 -4.73 41.31
CA PRO A 27 17.07 -4.16 40.78
C PRO A 27 15.91 -4.33 41.78
N LYS A 28 15.30 -3.21 42.20
CA LYS A 28 14.04 -3.20 42.95
C LYS A 28 12.95 -3.87 42.13
N ALA A 29 12.36 -4.93 42.68
CA ALA A 29 11.24 -5.66 42.10
C ALA A 29 10.06 -4.71 41.81
N THR A 30 9.90 -4.35 40.54
CA THR A 30 8.73 -3.60 40.07
C THR A 30 7.62 -4.60 39.79
N LYS A 31 6.51 -4.51 40.56
CA LYS A 31 5.32 -5.34 40.35
C LYS A 31 4.83 -5.19 38.90
N GLN A 32 5.03 -6.21 38.07
CA GLN A 32 4.43 -6.31 36.75
C GLN A 32 2.91 -6.37 36.91
N LYS A 33 2.22 -5.27 36.60
CA LYS A 33 0.78 -5.29 36.33
C LYS A 33 0.57 -6.18 35.11
N LYS A 34 0.05 -7.40 35.31
CA LYS A 34 -0.50 -8.25 34.25
C LYS A 34 -1.48 -7.41 33.42
N ARG A 35 -1.07 -7.01 32.20
CA ARG A 35 -1.97 -6.40 31.23
C ARG A 35 -3.01 -7.46 30.87
N LYS A 36 -4.28 -7.20 31.21
CA LYS A 36 -5.41 -7.97 30.70
C LYS A 36 -5.36 -7.95 29.16
N PRO A 37 -5.63 -9.08 28.49
CA PRO A 37 -5.71 -9.09 27.03
C PRO A 37 -6.79 -8.11 26.58
N THR A 38 -6.41 -7.16 25.73
CA THR A 38 -7.32 -6.23 25.08
C THR A 38 -8.31 -7.04 24.24
N PRO A 39 -9.63 -6.82 24.34
CA PRO A 39 -10.59 -7.57 23.55
C PRO A 39 -10.37 -7.26 22.06
N LYS A 40 -10.26 -8.30 21.23
CA LYS A 40 -10.39 -8.22 19.78
C LYS A 40 -11.75 -7.58 19.45
N LYS A 41 -11.73 -6.28 19.14
CA LYS A 41 -12.91 -5.47 18.77
C LYS A 41 -12.76 -4.84 17.37
N SER A 42 -12.12 -5.54 16.43
CA SER A 42 -11.85 -4.99 15.09
C SER A 42 -12.82 -5.45 13.98
N SER A 43 -13.64 -6.50 14.18
CA SER A 43 -14.47 -7.01 13.07
C SER A 43 -15.82 -6.32 12.89
N ASN A 44 -16.42 -5.76 13.96
CA ASN A 44 -17.75 -5.14 13.87
C ASN A 44 -17.74 -3.71 13.30
N THR A 45 -16.62 -3.00 13.37
CA THR A 45 -16.58 -1.60 12.94
C THR A 45 -16.35 -1.45 11.44
N ILE A 46 -15.66 -2.43 10.84
CA ILE A 46 -15.49 -2.50 9.39
C ILE A 46 -16.84 -2.78 8.71
N SER A 47 -17.74 -3.60 9.28
CA SER A 47 -19.05 -3.86 8.64
C SER A 47 -19.97 -2.62 8.58
N LEU A 48 -19.82 -1.66 9.52
CA LEU A 48 -20.66 -0.45 9.58
C LEU A 48 -20.30 0.63 8.55
N VAL A 49 -19.08 0.62 8.00
CA VAL A 49 -18.66 1.60 6.98
C VAL A 49 -18.94 1.12 5.56
N LEU A 50 -19.16 -0.18 5.37
CA LEU A 50 -19.14 -0.82 4.05
C LEU A 50 -20.53 -1.31 3.64
N THR A 51 -21.50 -0.40 3.66
CA THR A 51 -22.87 -0.72 3.29
C THR A 51 -23.10 -0.48 1.80
N LYS A 52 -24.02 -1.24 1.21
CA LYS A 52 -24.57 -0.99 -0.14
C LYS A 52 -25.00 0.47 -0.30
N GLU A 53 -25.58 1.05 0.75
CA GLU A 53 -25.99 2.45 0.84
C GLU A 53 -24.82 3.44 0.62
N LEU A 54 -23.64 3.22 1.19
CA LEU A 54 -22.48 4.08 0.93
C LEU A 54 -22.08 3.99 -0.55
N HIS A 55 -22.05 2.80 -1.12
CA HIS A 55 -21.71 2.62 -2.53
C HIS A 55 -22.72 3.30 -3.46
N GLU A 56 -24.02 3.20 -3.18
CA GLU A 56 -25.09 3.91 -3.89
C GLU A 56 -24.93 5.43 -3.79
N ARG A 57 -24.58 5.95 -2.60
CA ARG A 57 -24.27 7.38 -2.41
C ARG A 57 -23.07 7.84 -3.23
N LEU A 58 -22.00 7.03 -3.28
CA LEU A 58 -20.82 7.32 -4.10
C LEU A 58 -21.17 7.33 -5.59
N ASN A 59 -21.94 6.35 -6.06
CA ASN A 59 -22.43 6.30 -7.44
C ASN A 59 -23.28 7.51 -7.80
N ALA A 60 -24.25 7.88 -6.95
CA ALA A 60 -25.10 9.05 -7.16
C ALA A 60 -24.29 10.35 -7.25
N LYS A 61 -23.24 10.49 -6.42
CA LYS A 61 -22.33 11.65 -6.46
C LYS A 61 -21.48 11.65 -7.74
N ALA A 62 -20.97 10.50 -8.15
CA ALA A 62 -20.14 10.35 -9.35
C ALA A 62 -20.93 10.65 -10.64
N LEU A 63 -22.18 10.16 -10.76
CA LEU A 63 -23.04 10.41 -11.92
C LEU A 63 -23.23 11.91 -12.17
N LYS A 64 -23.50 12.70 -11.12
CA LYS A 64 -23.61 14.17 -11.22
C LYS A 64 -22.36 14.85 -11.79
N MET A 65 -21.19 14.21 -11.68
CA MET A 65 -19.92 14.71 -12.20
C MET A 65 -19.62 14.23 -13.64
N GLU A 66 -20.07 13.02 -14.02
CA GLU A 66 -19.87 12.43 -15.35
C GLU A 66 -20.68 13.17 -16.44
N PHE A 67 -21.91 13.59 -16.13
CA PHE A 67 -22.79 14.31 -17.07
C PHE A 67 -22.26 15.68 -17.55
N LYS A 68 -21.17 16.19 -16.98
CA LYS A 68 -20.52 17.42 -17.47
C LYS A 68 -19.64 17.22 -18.73
N SER A 69 -19.53 16.00 -19.27
CA SER A 69 -18.63 15.67 -20.40
C SER A 69 -19.36 14.86 -21.49
N THR A 70 -20.01 15.52 -22.44
CA THR A 70 -20.85 14.91 -23.51
C THR A 70 -20.13 14.41 -24.76
N LYS A 71 -18.79 14.41 -24.84
CA LYS A 71 -18.07 13.86 -26.01
C LYS A 71 -17.77 12.38 -25.83
N GLY A 72 -18.18 11.56 -26.81
CA GLY A 72 -17.82 10.14 -26.91
C GLY A 72 -16.31 9.98 -26.85
N LYS A 73 -15.79 9.43 -25.75
CA LYS A 73 -14.37 9.20 -25.54
C LYS A 73 -14.08 7.74 -25.85
N TYR A 74 -13.24 7.49 -26.84
CA TYR A 74 -12.56 6.21 -26.94
C TYR A 74 -11.72 6.03 -25.66
N SER A 75 -12.08 5.05 -24.86
CA SER A 75 -11.38 4.75 -23.62
C SER A 75 -10.21 3.83 -23.95
N LEU A 76 -9.03 4.42 -24.16
CA LEU A 76 -7.77 3.67 -24.33
C LEU A 76 -7.56 2.66 -23.19
N TYR A 77 -8.00 3.02 -21.98
CA TYR A 77 -8.01 2.12 -20.83
C TYR A 77 -8.84 0.85 -21.10
N ASP A 78 -10.10 0.98 -21.52
CA ASP A 78 -10.96 -0.19 -21.74
C ASP A 78 -10.43 -1.06 -22.88
N HIS A 79 -9.83 -0.45 -23.91
CA HIS A 79 -9.18 -1.19 -24.98
C HIS A 79 -7.98 -2.01 -24.47
N ILE A 80 -7.06 -1.39 -23.72
CA ILE A 80 -5.88 -2.06 -23.15
C ILE A 80 -6.30 -3.21 -22.24
N ILE A 81 -7.29 -2.98 -21.37
CA ILE A 81 -7.81 -4.02 -20.49
C ILE A 81 -8.49 -5.15 -21.29
N GLY A 82 -9.17 -4.81 -22.38
CA GLY A 82 -9.78 -5.75 -23.31
C GLY A 82 -8.79 -6.69 -24.01
N LEU A 83 -7.50 -6.31 -24.10
CA LEU A 83 -6.44 -7.18 -24.64
C LEU A 83 -6.13 -8.38 -23.74
N GLY A 84 -6.52 -8.34 -22.46
CA GLY A 84 -6.40 -9.49 -21.55
C GLY A 84 -4.96 -9.90 -21.24
N ALA A 85 -4.04 -8.93 -21.16
CA ALA A 85 -2.61 -9.15 -20.94
C ALA A 85 -2.33 -10.11 -19.77
N GLN A 86 -1.35 -11.00 -19.93
CA GLN A 86 -0.95 -11.98 -18.92
C GLN A 86 0.55 -11.84 -18.58
N PRO A 87 0.96 -12.02 -17.32
CA PRO A 87 2.36 -11.88 -16.93
C PRO A 87 3.14 -13.17 -17.20
N ASN A 88 3.29 -13.57 -18.47
CA ASN A 88 3.90 -14.84 -18.86
C ASN A 88 5.42 -14.73 -19.06
N SER A 89 5.88 -13.59 -19.55
CA SER A 89 7.26 -13.31 -19.91
C SER A 89 7.75 -11.98 -19.32
N VAL A 90 9.07 -11.74 -19.40
CA VAL A 90 9.64 -10.44 -19.04
C VAL A 90 9.15 -9.35 -19.99
N ASP A 91 8.91 -9.68 -21.25
CA ASP A 91 8.48 -8.72 -22.25
C ASP A 91 7.04 -8.26 -21.97
N ASP A 92 6.15 -9.17 -21.52
CA ASP A 92 4.81 -8.80 -21.03
C ASP A 92 4.89 -7.82 -19.85
N LEU A 93 5.81 -8.05 -18.91
CA LEU A 93 6.04 -7.17 -17.77
C LEU A 93 6.53 -5.79 -18.23
N VAL A 94 7.49 -5.74 -19.15
CA VAL A 94 7.98 -4.47 -19.72
C VAL A 94 6.84 -3.72 -20.41
N ILE A 95 6.04 -4.39 -21.23
CA ILE A 95 4.88 -3.78 -21.91
C ILE A 95 3.90 -3.21 -20.88
N ALA A 96 3.52 -3.97 -19.85
CA ALA A 96 2.61 -3.50 -18.82
C ALA A 96 3.17 -2.30 -18.05
N MET A 97 4.46 -2.30 -17.70
CA MET A 97 5.10 -1.14 -17.07
C MET A 97 5.09 0.07 -18.01
N SER A 98 5.47 -0.09 -19.27
CA SER A 98 5.45 0.99 -20.27
C SER A 98 4.06 1.60 -20.42
N ILE A 99 3.02 0.77 -20.50
CA ILE A 99 1.64 1.23 -20.54
C ILE A 99 1.27 2.00 -19.26
N ALA A 100 1.55 1.44 -18.09
CA ALA A 100 1.24 2.09 -16.81
C ALA A 100 1.90 3.48 -16.70
N TYR A 101 3.14 3.61 -17.18
CA TYR A 101 3.90 4.86 -17.15
C TYR A 101 3.53 5.83 -18.26
N SER A 102 2.94 5.37 -19.36
CA SER A 102 2.32 6.26 -20.36
C SER A 102 1.17 7.11 -19.78
N TRP A 103 0.59 6.67 -18.66
CA TRP A 103 -0.47 7.39 -17.93
C TRP A 103 0.07 8.22 -16.76
N MET A 104 1.40 8.39 -16.65
CA MET A 104 2.06 9.08 -15.55
C MET A 104 3.01 10.16 -16.09
N PRO A 105 3.21 11.27 -15.34
CA PRO A 105 4.15 12.32 -15.74
C PRO A 105 5.62 11.94 -15.49
N THR A 106 5.88 10.78 -14.88
CA THR A 106 7.22 10.31 -14.51
C THR A 106 7.72 9.27 -15.52
N MET A 107 9.01 9.35 -15.87
CA MET A 107 9.67 8.29 -16.64
C MET A 107 9.74 6.98 -15.85
N LEU A 108 9.79 5.86 -16.56
CA LEU A 108 9.90 4.53 -15.97
C LEU A 108 11.37 4.21 -15.70
N ASP A 109 11.73 4.13 -14.43
CA ASP A 109 12.98 3.52 -13.97
C ASP A 109 12.72 2.10 -13.44
N VAL A 110 13.47 1.12 -13.96
CA VAL A 110 13.44 -0.27 -13.51
C VAL A 110 14.75 -0.61 -12.80
N TYR A 111 14.68 -0.84 -11.50
CA TYR A 111 15.82 -1.18 -10.66
C TYR A 111 16.01 -2.70 -10.60
N ALA A 112 16.40 -3.27 -11.74
CA ALA A 112 16.77 -4.68 -11.86
C ALA A 112 18.14 -4.78 -12.51
N SER A 113 19.05 -5.54 -11.89
CA SER A 113 20.43 -5.67 -12.37
C SER A 113 20.53 -6.34 -13.75
N ASP A 114 19.57 -7.20 -14.09
CA ASP A 114 19.52 -7.91 -15.38
C ASP A 114 18.10 -8.45 -15.69
N LYS A 115 17.95 -9.07 -16.88
CA LYS A 115 16.71 -9.75 -17.29
C LYS A 115 16.32 -10.91 -16.35
N LYS A 116 17.29 -11.54 -15.65
CA LYS A 116 17.01 -12.61 -14.69
C LYS A 116 16.35 -12.07 -13.42
N ALA A 117 16.76 -10.89 -12.93
CA ALA A 117 16.16 -10.20 -11.81
C ALA A 117 14.71 -9.81 -12.13
N LEU A 118 14.43 -9.29 -13.33
CA LEU A 118 13.05 -9.05 -13.78
C LEU A 118 12.21 -10.33 -13.84
N LYS A 119 12.79 -11.42 -14.35
CA LYS A 119 12.11 -12.73 -14.41
C LYS A 119 11.67 -13.23 -13.03
N LYS A 120 12.40 -12.89 -11.95
CA LYS A 120 12.03 -13.24 -10.57
C LYS A 120 10.79 -12.50 -10.07
N LEU A 121 10.38 -11.41 -10.72
CA LEU A 121 9.15 -10.68 -10.37
C LEU A 121 7.88 -11.35 -10.89
N LEU A 122 7.97 -12.12 -11.98
CA LEU A 122 6.80 -12.77 -12.60
C LEU A 122 6.05 -13.71 -11.63
N PRO A 123 6.73 -14.60 -10.87
CA PRO A 123 6.05 -15.39 -9.85
C PRO A 123 5.38 -14.54 -8.77
N VAL A 124 5.99 -13.42 -8.38
CA VAL A 124 5.42 -12.49 -7.37
C VAL A 124 4.13 -11.86 -7.90
N ILE A 125 4.15 -11.38 -9.13
CA ILE A 125 2.98 -10.80 -9.82
C ILE A 125 1.85 -11.82 -9.92
N ARG A 126 2.16 -13.07 -10.31
CA ARG A 126 1.16 -14.15 -10.39
C ARG A 126 0.57 -14.49 -9.02
N LYS A 127 1.39 -14.53 -7.97
CA LYS A 127 0.91 -14.76 -6.59
C LYS A 127 -0.04 -13.66 -6.13
N LEU A 128 0.28 -12.39 -6.40
CA LEU A 128 -0.63 -11.27 -6.12
C LEU A 128 -1.92 -11.37 -6.95
N GLY A 129 -1.81 -11.72 -8.23
CA GLY A 129 -2.96 -11.93 -9.11
C GLY A 129 -3.87 -13.09 -8.71
N ALA A 130 -3.36 -14.07 -7.96
CA ALA A 130 -4.13 -15.21 -7.45
C ALA A 130 -5.06 -14.83 -6.29
N ILE A 131 -4.93 -13.62 -5.72
CA ILE A 131 -5.77 -13.13 -4.64
C ILE A 131 -7.07 -12.59 -5.23
N LYS A 132 -8.18 -13.26 -4.94
CA LYS A 132 -9.49 -12.99 -5.52
C LYS A 132 -10.52 -12.47 -4.52
N ASN A 133 -10.32 -12.72 -3.23
CA ASN A 133 -11.27 -12.36 -2.17
C ASN A 133 -10.55 -11.97 -0.87
N ILE A 134 -11.34 -11.48 0.09
CA ILE A 134 -10.83 -10.98 1.36
C ILE A 134 -10.22 -12.09 2.22
N GLU A 135 -10.79 -13.31 2.19
CA GLU A 135 -10.29 -14.44 2.98
C GLU A 135 -8.87 -14.84 2.54
N GLN A 136 -8.63 -14.88 1.22
CA GLN A 136 -7.31 -15.15 0.65
C GLN A 136 -6.31 -14.03 0.97
N PHE A 137 -6.78 -12.78 0.96
CA PHE A 137 -5.95 -11.62 1.31
C PHE A 137 -5.49 -11.70 2.77
N GLU A 138 -6.42 -11.88 3.70
CA GLU A 138 -6.12 -11.94 5.14
C GLU A 138 -5.22 -13.12 5.52
N LYS A 139 -5.41 -14.27 4.86
CA LYS A 139 -4.54 -15.43 5.05
C LYS A 139 -3.08 -15.18 4.64
N GLN A 140 -2.85 -14.26 3.71
CA GLN A 140 -1.54 -14.00 3.10
C GLN A 140 -1.02 -12.59 3.37
N GLU A 141 -1.63 -11.83 4.28
CA GLU A 141 -1.40 -10.39 4.46
C GLU A 141 0.09 -10.04 4.62
N GLY A 142 0.83 -10.80 5.44
CA GLY A 142 2.28 -10.61 5.60
C GLY A 142 3.07 -10.85 4.31
N SER A 143 2.76 -11.92 3.58
CA SER A 143 3.41 -12.22 2.31
C SER A 143 3.07 -11.21 1.21
N ILE A 144 1.85 -10.67 1.21
CA ILE A 144 1.43 -9.61 0.28
C ILE A 144 2.28 -8.35 0.50
N GLU A 145 2.52 -7.96 1.76
CA GLU A 145 3.37 -6.82 2.07
C GLU A 145 4.78 -7.01 1.51
N GLU A 146 5.40 -8.16 1.75
CA GLU A 146 6.74 -8.50 1.23
C GLU A 146 6.78 -8.49 -0.30
N TRP A 147 5.79 -9.08 -0.96
CA TRP A 147 5.68 -9.13 -2.42
C TRP A 147 5.53 -7.73 -3.02
N LEU A 148 4.70 -6.88 -2.42
CA LEU A 148 4.52 -5.50 -2.87
C LEU A 148 5.78 -4.67 -2.65
N VAL A 149 6.47 -4.83 -1.50
CA VAL A 149 7.74 -4.14 -1.25
C VAL A 149 8.78 -4.51 -2.29
N ALA A 150 8.91 -5.80 -2.63
CA ALA A 150 9.83 -6.26 -3.67
C ALA A 150 9.53 -5.64 -5.05
N LEU A 151 8.25 -5.57 -5.43
CA LEU A 151 7.85 -4.92 -6.69
C LEU A 151 8.11 -3.42 -6.68
N VAL A 152 7.83 -2.74 -5.56
CA VAL A 152 8.05 -1.30 -5.43
C VAL A 152 9.54 -0.97 -5.51
N GLN A 153 10.39 -1.77 -4.87
CA GLN A 153 11.84 -1.61 -4.98
C GLN A 153 12.34 -1.78 -6.42
N ALA A 154 11.72 -2.66 -7.20
CA ALA A 154 12.10 -2.89 -8.58
C ALA A 154 11.51 -1.86 -9.58
N ILE A 155 10.34 -1.30 -9.28
CA ILE A 155 9.56 -0.47 -10.22
C ILE A 155 9.46 0.95 -9.68
N ASN A 156 10.41 1.80 -10.08
CA ASN A 156 10.43 3.25 -9.85
C ASN A 156 10.26 3.71 -8.39
N HIS A 157 10.47 2.82 -7.42
CA HIS A 157 10.14 3.05 -6.01
C HIS A 157 8.70 3.54 -5.79
N SER A 158 7.76 3.15 -6.67
CA SER A 158 6.42 3.74 -6.75
C SER A 158 5.32 2.72 -6.62
N VAL A 159 4.56 2.80 -5.52
CA VAL A 159 3.34 1.98 -5.34
C VAL A 159 2.27 2.34 -6.38
N VAL A 160 2.20 3.60 -6.82
CA VAL A 160 1.27 4.01 -7.90
C VAL A 160 1.61 3.25 -9.18
N GLY A 161 2.89 3.26 -9.58
CA GLY A 161 3.36 2.55 -10.76
C GLY A 161 3.14 1.04 -10.66
N VAL A 162 3.46 0.46 -9.51
CA VAL A 162 3.22 -0.98 -9.23
C VAL A 162 1.73 -1.31 -9.32
N SER A 163 0.85 -0.54 -8.69
CA SER A 163 -0.60 -0.80 -8.70
C SER A 163 -1.17 -0.77 -10.11
N LYS A 164 -0.78 0.20 -10.94
CA LYS A 164 -1.21 0.28 -12.35
C LYS A 164 -0.67 -0.86 -13.18
N THR A 165 0.60 -1.23 -13.00
CA THR A 165 1.23 -2.36 -13.71
C THR A 165 0.50 -3.66 -13.37
N LEU A 166 0.23 -3.91 -12.09
CA LEU A 166 -0.51 -5.09 -11.63
C LEU A 166 -1.95 -5.09 -12.16
N HIS A 167 -2.61 -3.92 -12.19
CA HIS A 167 -3.97 -3.78 -12.66
C HIS A 167 -4.13 -4.08 -14.15
N ILE A 168 -3.11 -3.82 -14.99
CA ILE A 168 -3.14 -4.19 -16.41
C ILE A 168 -3.29 -5.71 -16.57
N PHE A 169 -2.61 -6.50 -15.72
CA PHE A 169 -2.73 -7.96 -15.72
C PHE A 169 -3.99 -8.47 -15.02
N PHE A 170 -4.41 -7.81 -13.95
CA PHE A 170 -5.48 -8.30 -13.06
C PHE A 170 -6.53 -7.22 -12.75
N PRO A 171 -7.19 -6.65 -13.78
CA PRO A 171 -8.05 -5.47 -13.62
C PRO A 171 -9.28 -5.72 -12.75
N LYS A 172 -9.74 -6.98 -12.70
CA LYS A 172 -10.90 -7.38 -11.90
C LYS A 172 -10.61 -7.53 -10.41
N THR A 173 -9.35 -7.69 -10.01
CA THR A 173 -8.99 -8.09 -8.64
C THR A 173 -7.95 -7.24 -7.96
N ILE A 174 -7.12 -6.52 -8.70
CA ILE A 174 -6.10 -5.63 -8.12
C ILE A 174 -6.54 -4.19 -8.39
N PRO A 175 -6.69 -3.34 -7.37
CA PRO A 175 -7.12 -1.95 -7.55
C PRO A 175 -5.97 -1.03 -7.98
N ILE A 176 -6.32 0.11 -8.58
CA ILE A 176 -5.39 1.20 -8.88
C ILE A 176 -5.40 2.20 -7.72
N ILE A 177 -4.21 2.58 -7.24
CA ILE A 177 -4.06 3.74 -6.37
C ILE A 177 -3.41 4.90 -7.15
N ASP A 178 -4.06 6.06 -7.17
CA ASP A 178 -3.54 7.28 -7.76
C ASP A 178 -3.93 8.53 -6.94
N SER A 179 -3.48 9.70 -7.37
CA SER A 179 -3.74 10.96 -6.65
C SER A 179 -5.22 11.34 -6.63
N ARG A 180 -6.00 11.02 -7.66
CA ARG A 180 -7.44 11.31 -7.70
C ARG A 180 -8.17 10.42 -6.70
N LEU A 181 -7.83 9.15 -6.66
CA LEU A 181 -8.38 8.23 -5.68
C LEU A 181 -8.05 8.67 -4.25
N LEU A 182 -6.79 9.02 -3.97
CA LEU A 182 -6.38 9.53 -2.65
C LEU A 182 -7.12 10.82 -2.27
N LYS A 183 -7.32 11.73 -3.22
CA LYS A 183 -8.11 12.96 -3.01
C LYS A 183 -9.57 12.63 -2.70
N ALA A 184 -10.19 11.76 -3.50
CA ALA A 184 -11.57 11.32 -3.28
C ALA A 184 -11.74 10.69 -1.91
N TRP A 185 -10.83 9.77 -1.58
CA TRP A 185 -10.81 9.07 -0.32
C TRP A 185 -10.71 10.03 0.86
N THR A 186 -9.73 10.94 0.80
CA THR A 186 -9.57 11.97 1.82
C THR A 186 -10.86 12.79 1.95
N ASN A 187 -11.46 13.23 0.85
CA ASN A 187 -12.69 14.02 0.88
C ASN A 187 -13.89 13.27 1.46
N ILE A 188 -14.01 11.97 1.20
CA ILE A 188 -15.11 11.13 1.70
C ILE A 188 -14.93 10.84 3.20
N PHE A 189 -13.71 10.50 3.61
CA PHE A 189 -13.44 9.95 4.93
C PHE A 189 -12.90 10.97 5.95
N ALA A 190 -12.46 12.18 5.54
CA ALA A 190 -11.87 13.20 6.42
C ALA A 190 -12.85 13.78 7.47
N GLY A 191 -14.16 13.65 7.29
CA GLY A 191 -15.17 14.18 8.22
C GLY A 191 -15.85 13.13 9.11
N HIS A 192 -16.22 11.99 8.53
CA HIS A 192 -17.20 11.08 9.13
C HIS A 192 -16.58 9.94 9.96
N TYR A 193 -15.30 9.63 9.75
CA TYR A 193 -14.67 8.44 10.32
C TYR A 193 -13.39 8.75 11.09
N LYS A 194 -13.35 9.90 11.79
CA LYS A 194 -12.19 10.32 12.62
C LYS A 194 -11.69 9.24 13.59
N LYS A 195 -12.59 8.36 14.04
CA LYS A 195 -12.36 7.26 15.00
C LYS A 195 -11.94 5.93 14.34
N GLU A 196 -11.92 5.82 13.02
CA GLU A 196 -11.55 4.60 12.28
C GLU A 196 -10.18 4.77 11.60
N PRO A 197 -9.06 4.58 12.33
CA PRO A 197 -7.71 4.79 11.81
C PRO A 197 -7.39 3.90 10.59
N GLN A 198 -8.05 2.74 10.45
CA GLN A 198 -7.90 1.83 9.31
C GLN A 198 -8.46 2.36 7.98
N LEU A 199 -9.23 3.45 8.02
CA LEU A 199 -9.78 4.11 6.82
C LEU A 199 -8.99 5.36 6.43
N LYS A 200 -7.91 5.69 7.13
CA LYS A 200 -7.09 6.86 6.83
C LYS A 200 -6.03 6.51 5.80
N LEU A 201 -6.27 6.88 4.55
CA LEU A 201 -5.21 7.02 3.55
C LEU A 201 -4.52 8.39 3.73
N PRO A 202 -3.21 8.51 3.43
CA PRO A 202 -2.52 9.79 3.40
C PRO A 202 -3.11 10.66 2.29
N SER A 203 -3.15 11.97 2.52
CA SER A 203 -3.64 12.96 1.54
C SER A 203 -2.72 13.10 0.33
N THR A 204 -1.47 12.67 0.44
CA THR A 204 -0.46 12.68 -0.61
C THR A 204 0.28 11.34 -0.64
N VAL A 205 0.92 11.05 -1.78
CA VAL A 205 1.80 9.89 -1.92
C VAL A 205 3.06 10.16 -1.07
N PRO A 206 3.32 9.39 0.01
CA PRO A 206 4.53 9.54 0.81
C PRO A 206 5.77 9.15 0.00
N GLN A 207 6.90 9.81 0.24
CA GLN A 207 8.18 9.42 -0.35
C GLN A 207 8.70 8.06 0.18
N ASN A 208 8.22 7.60 1.35
CA ASN A 208 8.60 6.32 1.92
C ASN A 208 7.73 5.18 1.33
N SER A 209 8.35 4.34 0.52
CA SER A 209 7.74 3.22 -0.19
C SER A 209 7.03 2.22 0.72
N GLN A 210 7.63 1.84 1.85
CA GLN A 210 7.04 0.86 2.78
C GLN A 210 5.76 1.38 3.45
N ARG A 211 5.78 2.64 3.93
CA ARG A 211 4.58 3.25 4.52
C ARG A 211 3.45 3.30 3.49
N PHE A 212 3.78 3.56 2.23
CA PHE A 212 2.77 3.64 1.17
C PHE A 212 2.28 2.26 0.70
N VAL A 213 3.09 1.20 0.81
CA VAL A 213 2.63 -0.19 0.59
C VAL A 213 1.49 -0.54 1.56
N ARG A 214 1.65 -0.23 2.86
CA ARG A 214 0.60 -0.52 3.85
C ARG A 214 -0.70 0.22 3.58
N VAL A 215 -0.59 1.47 3.15
CA VAL A 215 -1.73 2.29 2.73
C VAL A 215 -2.45 1.65 1.55
N TYR A 216 -1.71 1.22 0.53
CA TYR A 216 -2.28 0.52 -0.62
C TYR A 216 -2.92 -0.81 -0.24
N MET A 217 -2.32 -1.58 0.67
CA MET A 217 -2.91 -2.81 1.18
C MET A 217 -4.21 -2.57 1.94
N GLN A 218 -4.27 -1.55 2.79
CA GLN A 218 -5.52 -1.17 3.49
C GLN A 218 -6.62 -0.82 2.50
N TYR A 219 -6.28 -0.05 1.47
CA TYR A 219 -7.20 0.28 0.39
C TYR A 219 -7.70 -0.98 -0.36
N TRP A 220 -6.80 -1.86 -0.76
CA TRP A 220 -7.15 -3.10 -1.46
C TRP A 220 -8.02 -4.01 -0.59
N LYS A 221 -7.63 -4.19 0.67
CA LYS A 221 -8.42 -4.94 1.67
C LYS A 221 -9.83 -4.37 1.78
N LEU A 222 -9.99 -3.05 1.83
CA LEU A 222 -11.31 -2.43 1.91
C LEU A 222 -12.18 -2.73 0.69
N LEU A 223 -11.61 -2.65 -0.51
CA LEU A 223 -12.37 -2.94 -1.72
C LEU A 223 -12.73 -4.41 -1.85
N LEU A 224 -11.90 -5.34 -1.35
CA LEU A 224 -12.28 -6.75 -1.26
C LEU A 224 -13.43 -6.97 -0.28
N TYR A 225 -13.45 -6.22 0.83
CA TYR A 225 -14.61 -6.22 1.74
C TYR A 225 -15.85 -5.64 1.06
N TRP A 226 -15.73 -4.55 0.28
CA TRP A 226 -16.86 -4.01 -0.51
C TRP A 226 -17.37 -5.03 -1.50
N ASP A 227 -16.47 -5.67 -2.23
CA ASP A 227 -16.82 -6.70 -3.20
C ASP A 227 -17.60 -7.85 -2.57
N LYS A 228 -17.14 -8.34 -1.41
CA LYS A 228 -17.84 -9.40 -0.66
C LYS A 228 -19.27 -9.01 -0.26
N ASN A 229 -19.50 -7.76 0.11
CA ASN A 229 -20.81 -7.29 0.59
C ASN A 229 -21.75 -6.83 -0.53
N ILE A 230 -21.20 -6.33 -1.65
CA ILE A 230 -21.96 -5.75 -2.76
C ILE A 230 -22.11 -6.74 -3.91
N GLY A 231 -21.18 -7.68 -4.07
CA GLY A 231 -21.16 -8.68 -5.13
C GLY A 231 -20.73 -8.16 -6.50
N SER A 232 -19.88 -7.13 -6.56
CA SER A 232 -19.45 -6.50 -7.83
C SER A 232 -18.69 -7.48 -8.75
N LYS A 233 -17.87 -8.36 -8.15
CA LYS A 233 -16.88 -9.27 -8.77
C LYS A 233 -15.92 -8.58 -9.74
N ASP A 234 -15.82 -7.26 -9.63
CA ASP A 234 -15.05 -6.39 -10.50
C ASP A 234 -14.61 -5.18 -9.69
N MET A 235 -13.32 -5.17 -9.36
CA MET A 235 -12.69 -4.10 -8.60
C MET A 235 -12.91 -2.75 -9.28
N ARG A 236 -12.86 -2.71 -10.62
CA ARG A 236 -12.92 -1.44 -11.34
C ARG A 236 -14.26 -0.74 -11.20
N LYS A 237 -15.35 -1.49 -11.10
CA LYS A 237 -16.70 -0.94 -10.84
C LYS A 237 -16.78 -0.27 -9.46
N LEU A 238 -16.06 -0.78 -8.47
CA LEU A 238 -15.98 -0.18 -7.14
C LEU A 238 -15.14 1.11 -7.13
N GLU A 239 -14.11 1.19 -7.98
CA GLU A 239 -13.20 2.33 -8.05
C GLU A 239 -13.70 3.51 -8.88
N LYS A 240 -14.43 3.23 -9.97
CA LYS A 240 -14.88 4.26 -10.93
C LYS A 240 -15.59 5.45 -10.23
N PRO A 241 -16.46 5.25 -9.23
CA PRO A 241 -17.07 6.35 -8.50
C PRO A 241 -16.06 7.20 -7.72
N LEU A 242 -15.08 6.56 -7.06
CA LEU A 242 -14.01 7.24 -6.34
C LEU A 242 -13.17 8.11 -7.29
N TYR A 243 -12.82 7.58 -8.46
CA TYR A 243 -12.07 8.31 -9.48
C TYR A 243 -12.78 9.60 -9.91
N TRP A 244 -14.09 9.54 -10.17
CA TRP A 244 -14.86 10.72 -10.59
C TRP A 244 -14.96 11.77 -9.49
N ILE A 245 -15.18 11.34 -8.23
CA ILE A 245 -15.18 12.23 -7.07
C ILE A 245 -13.81 12.91 -6.87
N GLY A 246 -12.73 12.19 -7.15
CA GLY A 246 -11.37 12.74 -7.07
C GLY A 246 -11.03 13.71 -8.18
N LYS A 247 -11.74 13.64 -9.31
CA LYS A 247 -11.54 14.52 -10.46
C LYS A 247 -12.13 15.91 -10.24
N SER A 248 -13.24 16.02 -9.47
CA SER A 248 -13.79 17.31 -9.03
C SER A 248 -12.89 17.99 -8.02
#